data_AF-A0A955N0Y5-F1
#
_entry.id   AF-A0A955N0Y5-F1
#
_cell.length_a   1.000
_cell.length_b   1.000
_cell.length_c   1.000
_cell.angle_alpha   90.00
_cell.angle_beta   90.00
_cell.angle_gamma   90.00
#
_symmetry.space_group_name_H-M   'P 1'
#
loop_
_entity.id
_entity.type
_entity.pdbx_description
1 polymer ?
#
loop_
_entity_poly.entity_id
_entity_poly.type
_entity_poly.pdbx_seq_one_letter_code
_entity_poly.pdbx_strand_id
1 'polypeptide(L)'
;LPFSDRSFDLALCSHFLFLYSEQLDYEFHVRSLEEMLRVAREVRIFPLLSLDGTRSPHVDPLLKAFEVWSDLTVKIEKVDYEFQRGGNEMMRIS
;
A
#
# COMPACT_ATOMS: atom_id res chain seq x y z
N LEU A 1 6.73 13.29 -3.81
CA LEU A 1 8.12 12.82 -4.03
C LEU A 1 8.76 13.64 -5.14
N PRO A 2 9.94 14.24 -4.93
CA PRO A 2 10.57 15.14 -5.91
C PRO A 2 11.29 14.37 -7.03
N PHE A 3 10.61 13.38 -7.63
CA PHE A 3 11.09 12.59 -8.75
C PHE A 3 10.17 12.75 -9.94
N SER A 4 10.73 12.62 -11.14
CA SER A 4 9.94 12.58 -12.38
C SER A 4 9.08 11.32 -12.42
N ASP A 5 8.06 11.33 -13.29
CA ASP A 5 7.18 10.18 -13.48
C ASP A 5 7.99 8.96 -13.95
N ARG A 6 7.63 7.77 -13.43
CA ARG A 6 8.25 6.48 -13.79
C ARG A 6 9.78 6.45 -13.65
N SER A 7 10.31 7.18 -12.69
CA SER A 7 11.75 7.20 -12.37
C SER A 7 12.27 5.86 -11.82
N PHE A 8 11.37 5.03 -11.28
CA PHE A 8 11.72 3.76 -10.66
C PHE A 8 10.89 2.61 -11.22
N ASP A 9 11.43 1.40 -11.17
CA ASP A 9 10.64 0.19 -11.45
C ASP A 9 9.80 -0.22 -10.24
N LEU A 10 10.28 0.03 -9.02
CA LEU A 10 9.66 -0.44 -7.77
C LEU A 10 9.76 0.60 -6.65
N ALA A 11 8.63 0.88 -6.00
CA ALA A 11 8.54 1.60 -4.73
C ALA A 11 8.09 0.65 -3.61
N LEU A 12 8.76 0.73 -2.47
CA LEU A 12 8.47 -0.06 -1.28
C LEU A 12 8.06 0.88 -0.15
N CYS A 13 6.90 0.63 0.45
CA CYS A 13 6.53 1.24 1.72
C CYS A 13 6.37 0.14 2.75
N SER A 14 7.13 0.25 3.85
CA SER A 14 6.99 -0.69 4.94
C SER A 14 5.80 -0.29 5.84
N HIS A 15 6.00 -0.29 7.16
CA HIS A 15 4.95 -0.10 8.14
C HIS A 15 4.21 1.24 8.04
N PHE A 16 4.88 2.30 7.56
CA PHE A 16 4.38 3.67 7.67
C PHE A 16 2.94 3.87 7.17
N LEU A 17 2.60 3.34 5.99
CA LEU A 17 1.34 3.68 5.34
C LEU A 17 0.13 3.27 6.17
N PHE A 18 0.13 2.07 6.78
CA PHE A 18 -1.02 1.54 7.50
C PHE A 18 -0.87 1.55 9.03
N LEU A 19 0.35 1.67 9.55
CA LEU A 19 0.61 1.65 10.99
C LEU A 19 -0.24 2.72 11.72
N TYR A 20 -0.29 3.94 11.18
CA TYR A 20 -1.00 5.08 11.79
C TYR A 20 -2.39 5.32 11.20
N SER A 21 -3.17 4.25 10.95
CA SER A 21 -4.50 4.35 10.33
C SER A 21 -5.52 5.18 11.10
N GLU A 22 -5.34 5.38 12.41
CA GLU A 22 -6.20 6.25 13.22
C GLU A 22 -5.85 7.73 13.06
N GLN A 23 -4.57 8.04 12.78
CA GLN A 23 -4.05 9.40 12.69
C GLN A 23 -4.01 9.92 11.25
N LEU A 24 -3.84 9.03 10.28
CA LEU A 24 -3.82 9.33 8.86
C LEU A 24 -5.18 8.98 8.27
N ASP A 25 -5.83 9.95 7.65
CA ASP A 25 -7.14 9.74 7.04
C ASP A 25 -7.04 8.97 5.71
N TYR A 26 -8.18 8.55 5.20
CA TYR A 26 -8.26 7.78 3.95
C TYR A 26 -7.66 8.54 2.76
N GLU A 27 -7.86 9.86 2.68
CA GLU A 27 -7.36 10.69 1.58
C GLU A 27 -5.83 10.73 1.55
N PHE A 28 -5.18 10.78 2.73
CA PHE A 28 -3.73 10.66 2.83
C PHE A 28 -3.21 9.36 2.20
N HIS A 29 -3.90 8.25 2.44
CA HIS A 29 -3.48 6.95 1.93
C HIS A 29 -3.62 6.87 0.41
N VAL A 30 -4.74 7.39 -0.15
CA VAL A 30 -4.95 7.49 -1.60
C VAL A 30 -3.84 8.30 -2.23
N ARG A 31 -3.61 9.54 -1.77
CA ARG A 31 -2.58 10.43 -2.32
C ARG A 31 -1.18 9.83 -2.22
N SER A 32 -0.90 9.10 -1.14
CA SER A 32 0.39 8.42 -0.97
C SER A 32 0.60 7.30 -1.99
N LEU A 33 -0.41 6.48 -2.25
CA LEU A 33 -0.36 5.44 -3.29
C LEU A 33 -0.28 6.03 -4.69
N GLU A 34 -1.08 7.05 -5.00
CA GLU A 34 -1.01 7.77 -6.28
C GLU A 34 0.39 8.34 -6.53
N GLU A 35 1.00 8.96 -5.51
CA GLU A 35 2.32 9.54 -5.63
C GLU A 35 3.42 8.47 -5.80
N MET A 36 3.27 7.30 -5.16
CA MET A 36 4.17 6.17 -5.38
C MET A 36 4.01 5.56 -6.78
N LEU A 37 2.77 5.40 -7.27
CA LEU A 37 2.45 4.92 -8.61
C LEU A 37 2.87 5.92 -9.71
N ARG A 38 2.90 7.21 -9.39
CA ARG A 38 3.42 8.24 -10.31
C ARG A 38 4.90 8.03 -10.57
N VAL A 39 5.69 7.78 -9.51
CA VAL A 39 7.15 7.68 -9.63
C VAL A 39 7.67 6.27 -9.91
N ALA A 40 6.88 5.22 -9.64
CA ALA A 40 7.26 3.83 -9.80
C ALA A 40 6.23 3.01 -10.57
N ARG A 41 6.70 2.03 -11.35
CA ARG A 41 5.81 1.12 -12.11
C ARG A 41 5.09 0.11 -11.22
N GLU A 42 5.76 -0.34 -10.15
CA GLU A 42 5.19 -1.25 -9.18
C GLU A 42 5.32 -0.65 -7.77
N VAL A 43 4.28 -0.82 -6.97
CA VAL A 43 4.26 -0.41 -5.56
C VAL A 43 3.96 -1.63 -4.69
N ARG A 44 4.74 -1.82 -3.63
CA ARG A 44 4.49 -2.85 -2.61
C ARG A 44 4.41 -2.24 -1.23
N ILE A 45 3.34 -2.56 -0.51
CA ILE A 45 3.10 -2.10 0.86
C ILE A 45 3.06 -3.28 1.82
N PHE A 46 3.85 -3.23 2.89
CA PHE A 46 3.92 -4.29 3.90
C PHE A 46 4.33 -3.79 5.29
N PRO A 47 3.65 -4.19 6.39
CA PRO A 47 2.44 -5.02 6.44
C PRO A 47 1.17 -4.19 6.21
N LEU A 48 0.02 -4.88 6.11
CA LEU A 48 -1.31 -4.26 5.99
C LEU A 48 -2.01 -4.05 7.35
N LEU A 49 -1.24 -3.92 8.43
CA LEU A 49 -1.73 -3.80 9.80
C LEU A 49 -1.60 -2.38 10.36
N SER A 50 -2.53 -2.00 11.24
CA SER A 50 -2.46 -0.81 12.10
C SER A 50 -1.72 -1.09 13.42
N LEU A 51 -1.50 -0.04 14.22
CA LEU A 51 -0.83 -0.09 15.52
C LEU A 51 -1.38 -1.13 16.50
N ASP A 52 -2.68 -1.39 16.45
CA ASP A 52 -3.38 -2.39 17.28
C ASP A 52 -3.16 -3.84 16.79
N GLY A 53 -2.43 -4.03 15.69
CA GLY A 53 -2.16 -5.32 15.08
C GLY A 53 -3.34 -5.89 14.28
N THR A 54 -4.38 -5.09 14.02
CA THR A 54 -5.49 -5.48 13.15
C THR A 54 -5.29 -4.95 11.73
N ARG A 55 -6.00 -5.51 10.76
CA ARG A 55 -5.93 -5.05 9.37
C ARG A 55 -6.45 -3.61 9.29
N SER A 56 -5.68 -2.74 8.64
CA SER A 56 -6.08 -1.33 8.53
C SER A 56 -7.44 -1.20 7.82
N PRO A 57 -8.35 -0.34 8.33
CA PRO A 57 -9.66 -0.10 7.73
C PRO A 57 -9.56 0.52 6.33
N HIS A 58 -8.40 1.08 5.97
CA HIS A 58 -8.17 1.72 4.67
C HIS A 58 -7.79 0.73 3.58
N VAL A 59 -7.39 -0.50 3.93
CA VAL A 59 -6.92 -1.50 2.95
C VAL A 59 -8.01 -1.84 1.92
N ASP A 60 -9.18 -2.28 2.36
CA ASP A 60 -10.23 -2.73 1.44
C ASP A 60 -10.82 -1.61 0.58
N PRO A 61 -11.05 -0.39 1.12
CA PRO A 61 -11.43 0.75 0.30
C PRO A 61 -10.38 1.12 -0.75
N LEU A 62 -9.08 1.10 -0.41
CA LEU A 62 -8.01 1.38 -1.37
C LEU A 62 -7.96 0.34 -2.48
N LEU A 63 -8.05 -0.96 -2.15
CA LEU A 63 -8.10 -2.02 -3.16
C LEU A 63 -9.18 -1.72 -4.20
N LYS A 64 -10.40 -1.45 -3.74
CA LYS A 64 -11.53 -1.13 -4.63
C LYS A 64 -11.32 0.14 -5.44
N ALA A 65 -10.69 1.16 -4.85
CA ALA A 65 -10.45 2.43 -5.52
C ALA A 65 -9.44 2.33 -6.67
N PHE A 66 -8.44 1.45 -6.56
CA PHE A 66 -7.43 1.23 -7.60
C PHE A 66 -7.78 0.08 -8.55
N GLU A 67 -8.58 -0.90 -8.14
CA GLU A 67 -9.06 -2.00 -9.00
C GLU A 67 -9.91 -1.51 -10.18
N VAL A 68 -10.55 -0.33 -10.09
CA VAL A 68 -11.34 0.24 -11.19
C VAL A 68 -10.48 0.89 -12.28
N TRP A 69 -9.16 1.03 -12.08
CA TRP A 69 -8.25 1.60 -13.06
C TRP A 69 -7.83 0.49 -14.04
N SER A 70 -8.17 0.64 -15.31
CA SER A 70 -8.03 -0.46 -16.29
C SER A 70 -6.59 -0.85 -16.62
N ASP A 71 -5.62 -0.02 -16.24
CA ASP A 71 -4.19 -0.22 -16.47
C ASP A 71 -3.43 -0.74 -15.25
N LEU A 72 -4.11 -0.93 -14.11
CA LEU A 72 -3.50 -1.44 -12.88
C LEU A 72 -4.00 -2.84 -12.50
N THR A 73 -3.11 -3.63 -11.95
CA THR A 73 -3.40 -4.88 -11.26
C THR A 73 -3.10 -4.71 -9.78
N VAL A 74 -4.13 -4.83 -8.95
CA VAL A 74 -4.01 -4.76 -7.49
C VAL A 74 -4.18 -6.15 -6.90
N LYS A 75 -3.25 -6.57 -6.03
CA LYS A 75 -3.29 -7.89 -5.37
C LYS A 75 -2.87 -7.80 -3.91
N ILE A 76 -3.45 -8.68 -3.09
CA ILE A 76 -2.88 -9.01 -1.78
C ILE A 76 -2.19 -10.36 -1.89
N GLU A 77 -0.92 -10.38 -1.53
CA GLU A 77 -0.06 -11.56 -1.57
C GLU A 77 0.43 -11.87 -0.16
N LYS A 78 0.52 -13.16 0.20
CA LYS A 78 1.20 -13.58 1.44
C LYS A 78 2.71 -13.65 1.22
N VAL A 79 3.46 -13.28 2.24
CA VAL A 79 4.93 -13.36 2.27
C VAL A 79 5.41 -14.29 3.39
N ASP A 80 6.62 -14.82 3.27
CA ASP A 80 7.19 -15.77 4.25
C ASP A 80 7.53 -15.12 5.61
N TYR A 81 7.63 -13.79 5.63
CA TYR A 81 7.93 -13.03 6.85
C TYR A 81 6.66 -12.73 7.65
N GLU A 82 6.61 -13.21 8.90
CA GLU A 82 5.51 -12.97 9.83
C GLU A 82 6.06 -12.60 11.22
N PHE A 83 6.09 -11.32 11.54
CA PHE A 83 6.48 -10.86 12.88
C PHE A 83 5.29 -10.80 13.84
N GLN A 84 4.18 -10.22 13.39
CA GLN A 84 2.89 -10.22 14.09
C GLN A 84 1.98 -11.26 13.43
N ARG A 85 1.18 -11.96 14.24
CA ARG A 85 0.22 -12.95 13.74
C ARG A 85 -0.75 -12.30 12.75
N GLY A 86 -0.81 -12.82 11.52
CA GLY A 86 -1.61 -12.26 10.43
C GLY A 86 -0.98 -11.04 9.74
N GLY A 87 0.22 -10.62 10.15
CA GLY A 87 0.97 -9.51 9.56
C GLY A 87 1.86 -9.93 8.40
N ASN A 88 1.50 -11.00 7.68
CA ASN A 88 2.24 -11.56 6.55
C ASN A 88 1.57 -11.30 5.20
N GLU A 89 0.68 -10.31 5.12
CA GLU A 89 0.05 -9.87 3.87
C GLU A 89 0.73 -8.59 3.35
N MET A 90 0.93 -8.53 2.04
CA MET A 90 1.48 -7.41 1.29
C MET A 90 0.51 -7.00 0.19
N MET A 91 0.29 -5.70 0.03
CA MET A 91 -0.42 -5.16 -1.13
C MET A 91 0.59 -4.92 -2.25
N ARG A 92 0.29 -5.39 -3.46
CA ARG A 92 1.06 -5.17 -4.68
C ARG A 92 0.18 -4.50 -5.72
N ILE A 93 0.67 -3.42 -6.32
CA ILE A 93 0.02 -2.69 -7.40
C ILE A 93 1.01 -2.58 -8.56
N SER A 94 0.63 -3.05 -9.76
CA SER A 94 1.48 -3.11 -10.96
C SER A 94 0.69 -2.97 -12.25
#